data_AF-A0A329UER5-F1
#
_entry.id   AF-A0A329UER5-F1
#
_cell.length_a   1.000
_cell.length_b   1.000
_cell.length_c   1.000
_cell.angle_alpha   90.00
_cell.angle_beta   90.00
_cell.angle_gamma   90.00
#
_symmetry.space_group_name_H-M   'P 1'
#
loop_
_entity.id
_entity.type
_entity.pdbx_description
1 polymer ?
#
loop_
_entity_poly.entity_id
_entity_poly.type
_entity_poly.pdbx_seq_one_letter_code
_entity_poly.pdbx_strand_id
1 'polypeptide(L)'
;MWSLWYEGAWNMRNTKALCQTAVVAALYVALTTLNPLSWGVVQFRVANMLCALPFKDKRYAPAVLLGIAIANATSPFGPVDVLFGLLAEGTAYALVVWGPWKRLGILWKAVILSLSVALFIGVELSMMVGAPFWLTSTGLFVGTFLAVELGNLMISKTALAKVV
;
A
#
# COMPACT_ATOMS: atom_id res chain seq x y z
N MET A 1 -45.52 -13.32 18.06
CA MET A 1 -44.85 -13.57 16.76
C MET A 1 -44.15 -12.29 16.30
N TRP A 2 -43.09 -11.83 17.00
CA TRP A 2 -42.28 -10.65 16.60
C TRP A 2 -40.91 -10.56 17.32
N SER A 3 -40.35 -11.68 17.76
CA SER A 3 -39.10 -11.70 18.56
C SER A 3 -37.97 -12.53 17.94
N LEU A 4 -37.99 -12.78 16.62
CA LEU A 4 -37.01 -13.64 15.94
C LEU A 4 -36.06 -12.88 14.97
N TRP A 5 -35.94 -11.56 15.08
CA TRP A 5 -35.18 -10.73 14.12
C TRP A 5 -34.02 -9.91 14.70
N TYR A 6 -33.64 -10.13 15.96
CA TYR A 6 -32.53 -9.37 16.58
C TYR A 6 -31.49 -10.27 17.26
N GLU A 7 -31.10 -11.34 16.59
CA GLU A 7 -29.86 -12.05 16.88
C GLU A 7 -28.94 -12.04 15.65
N GLY A 8 -28.70 -10.84 15.13
CA GLY A 8 -27.49 -10.59 14.35
C GLY A 8 -26.32 -10.56 15.33
N ALA A 9 -25.81 -11.74 15.70
CA ALA A 9 -24.54 -11.84 16.41
C ALA A 9 -23.46 -11.19 15.53
N TRP A 10 -23.19 -9.90 15.77
CA TRP A 10 -22.10 -9.18 15.14
C TRP A 10 -20.84 -9.97 15.45
N ASN A 11 -20.32 -10.66 14.43
CA ASN A 11 -19.15 -11.49 14.56
C ASN A 11 -18.01 -10.58 15.02
N MET A 12 -17.61 -10.61 16.30
CA MET A 12 -16.65 -9.65 16.87
C MET A 12 -15.30 -9.64 16.13
N ARG A 13 -14.99 -10.73 15.40
CA ARG A 13 -13.85 -10.79 14.47
C ARG A 13 -13.95 -9.77 13.34
N ASN A 14 -15.16 -9.50 12.84
CA ASN A 14 -15.42 -8.52 11.78
C ASN A 14 -15.23 -7.09 12.28
N THR A 15 -15.72 -6.75 13.47
CA THR A 15 -15.55 -5.39 14.02
C THR A 15 -14.07 -5.08 14.29
N LYS A 16 -13.33 -6.03 14.88
CA LYS A 16 -11.89 -5.86 15.11
C LYS A 16 -11.11 -5.72 13.80
N ALA A 17 -11.39 -6.54 12.78
CA ALA A 17 -10.75 -6.46 11.47
C ALA A 17 -11.08 -5.15 10.74
N LEU A 18 -12.31 -4.67 10.86
CA LEU A 18 -12.74 -3.38 10.32
C LEU A 18 -11.98 -2.23 10.99
N CYS A 19 -11.87 -2.22 12.32
CA CYS A 19 -11.10 -1.22 13.05
C CYS A 19 -9.61 -1.25 12.66
N GLN A 20 -9.01 -2.44 12.55
CA GLN A 20 -7.61 -2.57 12.09
C GLN A 20 -7.41 -2.02 10.68
N THR A 21 -8.35 -2.31 9.77
CA THR A 21 -8.34 -1.80 8.41
C THR A 21 -8.43 -0.28 8.39
N ALA A 22 -9.36 0.29 9.15
CA ALA A 22 -9.55 1.74 9.26
C ALA A 22 -8.31 2.45 9.82
N VAL A 23 -7.68 1.89 10.86
CA VAL A 23 -6.47 2.47 11.47
C VAL A 23 -5.29 2.45 10.49
N VAL A 24 -5.06 1.33 9.79
CA VAL A 24 -3.96 1.23 8.81
C VAL A 24 -4.19 2.16 7.62
N ALA A 25 -5.43 2.23 7.10
CA ALA A 25 -5.78 3.16 6.04
C ALA A 25 -5.60 4.62 6.47
N ALA A 26 -6.05 4.99 7.67
CA ALA A 26 -5.89 6.34 8.21
C ALA A 26 -4.42 6.72 8.41
N LEU A 27 -3.59 5.80 8.90
CA LEU A 27 -2.15 6.00 9.02
C LEU A 27 -1.51 6.21 7.65
N TYR A 28 -1.90 5.42 6.65
CA TYR A 28 -1.39 5.57 5.28
C TYR A 28 -1.73 6.96 4.72
N VAL A 29 -2.99 7.40 4.86
CA VAL A 29 -3.43 8.72 4.42
C VAL A 29 -2.64 9.81 5.13
N ALA A 30 -2.58 9.78 6.46
CA ALA A 30 -1.87 10.80 7.26
C ALA A 30 -0.38 10.91 6.90
N LEU A 31 0.32 9.78 6.73
CA LEU A 31 1.72 9.77 6.33
C LEU A 31 1.92 10.28 4.90
N THR A 32 0.92 10.13 4.03
CA THR A 32 0.98 10.63 2.65
C THR A 32 0.77 12.14 2.59
N THR A 33 -0.20 12.68 3.34
CA THR A 33 -0.48 14.13 3.37
C THR A 33 0.59 14.94 4.08
N LEU A 34 1.24 14.40 5.10
CA LEU A 34 2.32 15.09 5.81
C LEU A 34 3.66 15.12 5.06
N ASN A 35 3.75 14.44 3.92
CA ASN A 35 5.01 14.25 3.20
C ASN A 35 5.11 15.18 1.96
N PRO A 36 5.94 16.24 2.01
CA PRO A 36 6.08 17.19 0.91
C PRO A 36 6.76 16.58 -0.34
N LEU A 37 7.36 15.39 -0.23
CA LEU A 37 7.97 14.66 -1.35
C LEU A 37 7.05 13.59 -1.96
N SER A 38 5.75 13.62 -1.68
CA SER A 38 4.79 12.62 -2.16
C SER A 38 4.47 12.67 -3.66
N TRP A 39 4.79 13.77 -4.37
CA TRP A 39 4.29 14.02 -5.76
C TRP A 39 5.35 14.53 -6.75
N GLY A 40 6.64 14.54 -6.39
CA GLY A 40 7.73 15.01 -7.26
C GLY A 40 8.17 14.01 -8.34
N VAL A 41 9.23 14.35 -9.09
CA VAL A 41 9.90 13.43 -10.05
C VAL A 41 10.68 12.33 -9.31
N VAL A 42 11.19 12.66 -8.12
CA VAL A 42 11.77 11.72 -7.16
C VAL A 42 10.84 11.70 -5.95
N GLN A 43 10.02 10.65 -5.85
CA GLN A 43 9.05 10.50 -4.76
C GLN A 43 9.56 9.50 -3.73
N PHE A 44 9.60 9.93 -2.47
CA PHE A 44 9.81 9.03 -1.35
C PHE A 44 8.59 9.12 -0.46
N ARG A 45 7.72 8.10 -0.47
CA ARG A 45 6.52 8.08 0.35
C ARG A 45 6.74 7.25 1.61
N VAL A 46 6.79 7.92 2.77
CA VAL A 46 6.92 7.25 4.07
C VAL A 46 5.76 6.27 4.30
N ALA A 47 4.57 6.56 3.77
CA ALA A 47 3.43 5.66 3.84
C ALA A 47 3.68 4.28 3.19
N ASN A 48 4.62 4.17 2.23
CA ASN A 48 4.97 2.89 1.60
C ASN A 48 5.63 1.91 2.58
N MET A 49 6.05 2.36 3.77
CA MET A 49 6.46 1.46 4.85
C MET A 49 5.33 0.53 5.30
N LEU A 50 4.07 0.97 5.21
CA LEU A 50 2.90 0.16 5.56
C LEU A 50 2.62 -0.94 4.53
N CYS A 51 3.11 -0.80 3.30
CA CYS A 51 2.98 -1.79 2.23
C CYS A 51 3.74 -3.09 2.51
N ALA A 52 4.59 -3.13 3.54
CA ALA A 52 5.22 -4.33 4.05
C ALA A 52 4.26 -5.21 4.90
N LEU A 53 3.20 -4.64 5.48
CA LEU A 53 2.27 -5.38 6.35
C LEU A 53 1.64 -6.60 5.64
N PRO A 54 1.17 -6.50 4.38
CA PRO A 54 0.55 -7.61 3.70
C PRO A 54 1.49 -8.77 3.35
N PHE A 55 2.82 -8.55 3.42
CA PHE A 55 3.79 -9.62 3.23
C PHE A 55 3.81 -10.62 4.38
N LYS A 56 3.43 -10.17 5.59
CA LYS A 56 3.32 -10.99 6.79
C LYS A 56 1.91 -11.52 6.97
N ASP A 57 0.92 -10.64 6.85
CA ASP A 57 -0.49 -11.01 6.96
C ASP A 57 -1.32 -10.35 5.87
N LYS A 58 -1.79 -11.20 4.95
CA LYS A 58 -2.62 -10.82 3.80
C LYS A 58 -3.91 -10.06 4.17
N ARG A 59 -4.37 -10.12 5.43
CA ARG A 59 -5.54 -9.38 5.91
C ARG A 59 -5.36 -7.87 5.84
N TYR A 60 -4.12 -7.38 5.85
CA TYR A 60 -3.82 -5.94 5.74
C TYR A 60 -3.78 -5.42 4.30
N ALA A 61 -3.77 -6.28 3.27
CA ALA A 61 -3.74 -5.83 1.86
C ALA A 61 -4.92 -4.89 1.51
N PRO A 62 -6.19 -5.23 1.82
CA PRO A 62 -7.31 -4.32 1.58
C PRO A 62 -7.18 -2.98 2.31
N ALA A 63 -6.58 -2.98 3.51
CA ALA A 63 -6.37 -1.76 4.29
C ALA A 63 -5.39 -0.81 3.63
N VAL A 64 -4.26 -1.34 3.14
CA VAL A 64 -3.26 -0.53 2.43
C VAL A 64 -3.80 -0.02 1.10
N LEU A 65 -4.49 -0.86 0.33
CA LEU A 65 -5.12 -0.46 -0.93
C LEU A 65 -6.16 0.65 -0.73
N LEU A 66 -6.98 0.55 0.33
CA LEU A 66 -7.93 1.61 0.68
C LEU A 66 -7.21 2.91 1.05
N GLY A 67 -6.13 2.81 1.83
CA GLY A 67 -5.28 3.96 2.16
C GLY A 67 -4.72 4.66 0.92
N ILE A 68 -4.20 3.87 -0.04
CA ILE A 68 -3.70 4.38 -1.33
C ILE A 68 -4.82 5.09 -2.09
N ALA A 69 -6.00 4.46 -2.21
CA ALA A 69 -7.11 5.05 -2.93
C ALA A 69 -7.53 6.40 -2.33
N ILE A 70 -7.65 6.49 -1.01
CA ILE A 70 -8.04 7.74 -0.34
C ILE A 70 -6.94 8.80 -0.46
N ALA A 71 -5.68 8.43 -0.27
CA ALA A 71 -4.55 9.36 -0.33
C ALA A 71 -4.31 9.90 -1.75
N ASN A 72 -4.46 9.05 -2.76
CA ASN A 72 -4.31 9.45 -4.16
C ASN A 72 -5.54 10.24 -4.66
N ALA A 73 -6.73 10.05 -4.06
CA ALA A 73 -7.90 10.85 -4.42
C ALA A 73 -7.73 12.34 -4.07
N THR A 74 -6.82 12.68 -3.15
CA THR A 74 -6.48 14.06 -2.79
C THR A 74 -5.25 14.60 -3.54
N SER A 75 -4.69 13.82 -4.47
CA SER A 75 -3.53 14.23 -5.25
C SER A 75 -3.90 15.20 -6.38
N PRO A 76 -2.90 15.89 -6.97
CA PRO A 76 -3.14 16.78 -8.12
C PRO A 76 -3.75 16.08 -9.34
N PHE A 77 -3.54 14.78 -9.50
CA PHE A 77 -4.07 13.97 -10.62
C PHE A 77 -5.38 13.25 -10.26
N GLY A 78 -5.73 13.20 -8.97
CA GLY A 78 -6.99 12.69 -8.46
C GLY A 78 -7.33 11.28 -8.97
N PRO A 79 -8.40 11.08 -9.75
CA PRO A 79 -8.83 9.74 -10.18
C PRO A 79 -7.77 8.94 -10.96
N VAL A 80 -6.91 9.60 -11.72
CA VAL A 80 -5.86 8.91 -12.51
C VAL A 80 -4.84 8.27 -11.58
N ASP A 81 -4.37 9.01 -10.58
CA ASP A 81 -3.41 8.53 -9.60
C ASP A 81 -4.03 7.48 -8.67
N VAL A 82 -5.33 7.55 -8.38
CA VAL A 82 -6.04 6.45 -7.70
C VAL A 82 -5.98 5.17 -8.54
N LEU A 83 -6.27 5.26 -9.84
CA LEU A 83 -6.27 4.11 -10.73
C LEU A 83 -4.86 3.51 -10.84
N PHE A 84 -3.85 4.33 -11.16
CA PHE A 84 -2.48 3.87 -11.33
C PHE A 84 -1.87 3.37 -10.01
N GLY A 85 -2.14 4.03 -8.88
CA GLY A 85 -1.73 3.58 -7.55
C GLY A 85 -2.33 2.21 -7.17
N LEU A 86 -3.63 2.02 -7.41
CA LEU A 86 -4.29 0.74 -7.16
C LEU A 86 -3.84 -0.36 -8.12
N LEU A 87 -3.58 -0.03 -9.39
CA LEU A 87 -3.04 -1.00 -10.36
C LEU A 87 -1.62 -1.41 -9.98
N ALA A 88 -0.77 -0.46 -9.60
CA ALA A 88 0.60 -0.71 -9.18
C ALA A 88 0.65 -1.64 -7.97
N GLU A 89 0.00 -1.25 -6.88
CA GLU A 89 0.05 -1.98 -5.62
C GLU A 89 -0.79 -3.26 -5.68
N GLY A 90 -1.97 -3.18 -6.31
CA GLY A 90 -2.86 -4.31 -6.49
C GLY A 90 -2.22 -5.42 -7.32
N THR A 91 -1.48 -5.08 -8.39
CA THR A 91 -0.73 -6.06 -9.18
C THR A 91 0.38 -6.72 -8.35
N ALA A 92 1.14 -5.92 -7.58
CA ALA A 92 2.16 -6.45 -6.70
C ALA A 92 1.59 -7.45 -5.70
N TYR A 93 0.52 -7.08 -4.98
CA TYR A 93 -0.14 -7.98 -4.02
C TYR A 93 -0.77 -9.20 -4.67
N ALA A 94 -1.38 -9.03 -5.85
CA ALA A 94 -1.89 -10.15 -6.62
C ALA A 94 -0.78 -11.18 -6.92
N LEU A 95 0.46 -10.76 -7.14
CA LEU A 95 1.59 -11.66 -7.41
C LEU A 95 2.22 -12.23 -6.13
N VAL A 96 2.55 -11.38 -5.14
CA VAL A 96 3.42 -11.74 -4.01
C VAL A 96 2.69 -11.97 -2.67
N VAL A 97 1.40 -11.62 -2.59
CA VAL A 97 0.56 -11.87 -1.42
C VAL A 97 -0.43 -13.00 -1.70
N TRP A 98 -1.19 -12.90 -2.80
CA TRP A 98 -2.24 -13.88 -3.12
C TRP A 98 -1.83 -14.90 -4.19
N GLY A 99 -0.94 -14.53 -5.10
CA GLY A 99 -0.67 -15.29 -6.31
C GLY A 99 0.50 -16.26 -6.22
N PRO A 100 1.14 -16.56 -7.38
CA PRO A 100 2.07 -17.67 -7.52
C PRO A 100 3.38 -17.45 -6.75
N TRP A 101 3.75 -16.20 -6.48
CA TRP A 101 5.03 -15.83 -5.89
C TRP A 101 4.95 -15.57 -4.38
N LYS A 102 3.85 -15.97 -3.73
CA LYS A 102 3.64 -15.78 -2.28
C LYS A 102 4.68 -16.45 -1.37
N ARG A 103 5.41 -17.46 -1.89
CA ARG A 103 6.46 -18.20 -1.17
C ARG A 103 7.85 -17.55 -1.29
N LEU A 104 8.00 -16.48 -2.07
CA LEU A 104 9.27 -15.75 -2.14
C LEU A 104 9.64 -15.14 -0.79
N GLY A 105 10.95 -14.96 -0.56
CA GLY A 105 11.45 -14.23 0.60
C GLY A 105 10.98 -12.77 0.60
N ILE A 106 10.88 -12.17 1.79
CA ILE A 106 10.37 -10.80 1.97
C ILE A 106 11.12 -9.76 1.12
N LEU A 107 12.43 -9.90 0.98
CA LEU A 107 13.26 -9.04 0.11
C LEU A 107 12.76 -9.07 -1.34
N TRP A 108 12.49 -10.27 -1.88
CA TRP A 108 12.00 -10.41 -3.26
C TRP A 108 10.57 -9.87 -3.41
N LYS A 109 9.73 -10.00 -2.39
CA LYS A 109 8.40 -9.37 -2.38
C LYS A 109 8.51 -7.84 -2.45
N ALA A 110 9.44 -7.25 -1.70
CA ALA A 110 9.70 -5.81 -1.73
C ALA A 110 10.23 -5.35 -3.09
N VAL A 111 11.13 -6.12 -3.72
CA VAL A 111 11.63 -5.84 -5.08
C VAL A 111 10.47 -5.85 -6.10
N ILE A 112 9.63 -6.88 -6.09
CA ILE A 112 8.51 -7.00 -7.05
C ILE A 112 7.50 -5.86 -6.87
N LEU A 113 7.17 -5.51 -5.61
CA LEU A 113 6.30 -4.39 -5.31
C LEU A 113 6.89 -3.07 -5.82
N SER A 114 8.17 -2.83 -5.52
CA SER A 114 8.87 -1.61 -5.94
C SER A 114 8.99 -1.51 -7.46
N LEU A 115 9.21 -2.63 -8.15
CA LEU A 115 9.18 -2.70 -9.62
C LEU A 115 7.79 -2.38 -10.18
N SER A 116 6.74 -2.93 -9.57
CA SER A 116 5.36 -2.64 -9.99
C SER A 116 5.07 -1.14 -9.87
N VAL A 117 5.35 -0.53 -8.71
CA VAL A 117 5.19 0.91 -8.50
C VAL A 117 6.02 1.74 -9.48
N ALA A 118 7.29 1.39 -9.68
CA ALA A 118 8.17 2.09 -10.62
C ALA A 118 7.62 2.09 -12.06
N LEU A 119 7.11 0.95 -12.53
CA LEU A 119 6.62 0.83 -13.90
C LEU A 119 5.27 1.54 -14.09
N PHE A 120 4.29 1.28 -13.22
CA PHE A 120 2.95 1.86 -13.37
C PHE A 120 2.94 3.37 -13.13
N ILE A 121 3.54 3.84 -12.03
CA ILE A 121 3.58 5.28 -11.71
C ILE A 121 4.61 6.01 -12.61
N GLY A 122 5.66 5.32 -13.06
CA GLY A 122 6.58 5.85 -14.06
C GLY A 122 5.87 6.17 -15.38
N VAL A 123 5.01 5.27 -15.86
CA VAL A 123 4.16 5.51 -17.06
C VAL A 123 3.20 6.66 -16.81
N GLU A 124 2.52 6.68 -15.67
CA GLU A 124 1.60 7.76 -15.30
C GLU A 124 2.28 9.14 -15.37
N LEU A 125 3.41 9.31 -14.68
CA LEU A 125 4.14 10.59 -14.66
C LEU A 125 4.69 10.96 -16.04
N SER A 126 5.11 9.97 -16.84
CA SER A 126 5.54 10.22 -18.21
C SER A 126 4.39 10.70 -19.10
N MET A 127 3.16 10.21 -18.88
CA MET A 127 2.00 10.60 -19.68
C MET A 127 1.37 11.91 -19.20
N MET A 128 1.32 12.14 -17.89
CA MET A 128 0.62 13.30 -17.29
C MET A 128 1.42 14.58 -17.32
N VAL A 129 2.74 14.49 -17.09
CA VAL A 129 3.62 15.68 -16.97
C VAL A 129 4.84 15.62 -17.89
N GLY A 130 4.93 14.63 -18.77
CA GLY A 130 6.05 14.48 -19.71
C GLY A 130 7.38 14.16 -19.03
N ALA A 131 7.35 13.63 -17.81
CA ALA A 131 8.57 13.35 -17.06
C ALA A 131 9.39 12.21 -17.70
N PRO A 132 10.73 12.28 -17.66
CA PRO A 132 11.58 11.25 -18.25
C PRO A 132 11.40 9.90 -17.55
N PHE A 133 10.75 8.96 -18.24
CA PHE A 133 10.33 7.65 -17.70
C PHE A 133 11.42 6.90 -16.93
N TRP A 134 12.64 6.81 -17.50
CA TRP A 134 13.72 6.05 -16.86
C TRP A 134 14.21 6.71 -15.57
N LEU A 135 14.21 8.04 -15.52
CA LEU A 135 14.63 8.79 -14.33
C LEU A 135 13.55 8.72 -13.24
N THR A 136 12.28 8.89 -13.60
CA THR A 136 11.17 8.77 -12.64
C THR A 136 11.06 7.35 -12.10
N SER A 137 11.06 6.34 -12.98
CA SER A 137 10.91 4.93 -12.58
C SER A 137 12.04 4.46 -11.68
N THR A 138 13.29 4.86 -11.96
CA THR A 138 14.42 4.51 -11.09
C THR A 138 14.32 5.18 -9.73
N GLY A 139 13.94 6.47 -9.68
CA GLY A 139 13.68 7.19 -8.43
C GLY A 139 12.56 6.53 -7.60
N LEU A 140 11.43 6.20 -8.25
CA LEU A 140 10.29 5.52 -7.64
C LEU A 140 10.65 4.14 -7.12
N PHE A 141 11.44 3.37 -7.89
CA PHE A 141 11.91 2.06 -7.48
C PHE A 141 12.74 2.16 -6.20
N VAL A 142 13.77 3.02 -6.19
CA VAL A 142 14.66 3.18 -5.03
C VAL A 142 13.87 3.69 -3.83
N GLY A 143 13.03 4.69 -4.00
CA GLY A 143 12.24 5.27 -2.91
C GLY A 143 11.27 4.27 -2.30
N THR A 144 10.54 3.54 -3.14
CA THR A 144 9.59 2.52 -2.69
C THR A 144 10.31 1.34 -2.03
N PHE A 145 11.40 0.87 -2.62
CA PHE A 145 12.17 -0.25 -2.07
C PHE A 145 12.72 0.08 -0.69
N LEU A 146 13.34 1.25 -0.52
CA LEU A 146 13.85 1.70 0.77
C LEU A 146 12.72 1.84 1.79
N ALA A 147 11.58 2.44 1.42
CA ALA A 147 10.45 2.57 2.33
C ALA A 147 9.88 1.21 2.76
N VAL A 148 9.67 0.29 1.83
CA VAL A 148 9.14 -1.05 2.12
C VAL A 148 10.12 -1.85 2.98
N GLU A 149 11.42 -1.77 2.71
CA GLU A 149 12.43 -2.45 3.52
C GLU A 149 12.54 -1.86 4.93
N LEU A 150 12.47 -0.54 5.08
CA LEU A 150 12.37 0.08 6.40
C LEU A 150 11.10 -0.38 7.13
N GLY A 151 9.96 -0.49 6.42
CA GLY A 151 8.74 -1.09 6.94
C GLY A 151 8.94 -2.53 7.41
N ASN A 152 9.57 -3.38 6.59
CA ASN A 152 9.90 -4.76 6.93
C ASN A 152 10.75 -4.85 8.20
N LEU A 153 11.79 -4.02 8.31
CA LEU A 153 12.66 -3.94 9.48
C LEU A 153 11.88 -3.51 10.73
N MET A 154 11.07 -2.46 10.65
CA MET A 154 10.25 -2.01 11.77
C MET A 154 9.27 -3.09 12.23
N ILE A 155 8.55 -3.74 11.31
CA ILE A 155 7.59 -4.78 11.70
C ILE A 155 8.31 -6.01 12.26
N SER A 156 9.56 -6.30 11.85
CA SER A 156 10.32 -7.45 12.35
C SER A 156 10.94 -7.24 13.73
N LYS A 157 11.38 -6.02 14.05
CA LYS A 157 12.10 -5.71 15.30
C LYS A 157 11.22 -5.13 16.41
N THR A 158 10.01 -4.70 16.10
CA THR A 158 9.12 -4.01 17.06
C THR A 158 8.01 -4.94 17.56
N ALA A 159 7.30 -4.54 18.62
CA ALA A 159 6.13 -5.24 19.16
C ALA A 159 5.04 -5.55 18.11
N LEU A 160 5.05 -4.86 16.97
CA LEU A 160 4.22 -5.14 15.79
C LEU A 160 4.37 -6.58 15.27
N ALA A 161 5.54 -7.22 15.43
CA ALA A 161 5.75 -8.63 15.08
C ALA A 161 4.82 -9.60 15.84
N LYS A 162 4.32 -9.19 17.01
CA LYS A 162 3.40 -10.01 17.83
C LYS A 162 1.93 -9.77 17.50
N VAL A 163 1.64 -8.71 16.75
CA VAL A 163 0.27 -8.25 16.44
C VAL A 163 -0.13 -8.53 14.99
N VAL A 164 0.86 -8.53 14.09
CA VAL A 164 0.76 -8.79 12.65
C VAL A 164 1.25 -10.20 12.37
#